data_AF-A0A7M7G446-F1
#
_entry.id   AF-A0A7M7G446-F1
#
_cell.length_a   1.000
_cell.length_b   1.000
_cell.length_c   1.000
_cell.angle_alpha   90.00
_cell.angle_beta   90.00
_cell.angle_gamma   90.00
#
_symmetry.space_group_name_H-M   'P 1'
#
loop_
_entity.id
_entity.type
_entity.pdbx_description
1 polymer ?
#
loop_
_entity_poly.entity_id
_entity_poly.type
_entity_poly.pdbx_seq_one_letter_code
_entity_poly.pdbx_strand_id
1 'polypeptide(L)'
;MFIGIIGNAFVIYIQRRLANGQEDARATPTNRLTICLATADLLTAIFLLPFPRFGNVPNNAAGNLYCHIIGSRYMLWVSFRASVYTLTTIAIERFWAVVYPFFYKVWVHNNYVKYAIGAIWICPLIIRLPQMTFRVVDDCGNCITQYPSEHSRAVYGSLLFLIEFLAPFCIITYTSIRTMCELSRHTSIDGGGSSGQRTRNESTRLQLLKRRLTIMFFSICVSFMLLWTPDQLGILLYHLRVLPRDYPSTAFYRISLQIAFLNAATTNPVIYSLCLPNFRRAIKDLLMCRGIDRSRESIMDLTTTSVTPSSA
;
A
#
# COMPACT_ATOMS: atom_id res chain seq x y z
N MET A 1 12.12 5.79 -10.43
CA MET A 1 12.04 4.34 -10.69
C MET A 1 13.10 3.53 -9.92
N PHE A 2 14.39 3.71 -10.19
CA PHE A 2 15.47 3.04 -9.44
C PHE A 2 15.39 3.25 -7.92
N ILE A 3 15.01 4.45 -7.48
CA ILE A 3 14.74 4.76 -6.06
C ILE A 3 13.68 3.81 -5.48
N GLY A 4 12.61 3.53 -6.22
CA GLY A 4 11.56 2.61 -5.79
C GLY A 4 12.04 1.16 -5.72
N ILE A 5 12.86 0.71 -6.68
CA ILE A 5 13.45 -0.64 -6.66
C ILE A 5 14.38 -0.79 -5.44
N ILE A 6 15.37 0.09 -5.32
CA ILE A 6 16.39 0.04 -4.26
C ILE A 6 15.71 0.20 -2.89
N GLY A 7 14.83 1.18 -2.74
CA GLY A 7 14.13 1.46 -1.49
C GLY A 7 13.25 0.30 -1.02
N ASN A 8 12.41 -0.25 -1.89
CA ASN A 8 11.53 -1.37 -1.51
C ASN A 8 12.29 -2.68 -1.31
N ALA A 9 13.34 -2.95 -2.10
CA ALA A 9 14.22 -4.10 -1.87
C ALA A 9 14.93 -3.99 -0.51
N PHE A 10 15.42 -2.80 -0.15
CA PHE A 10 16.04 -2.55 1.14
C PHE A 10 15.05 -2.75 2.31
N VAL A 11 13.81 -2.30 2.16
CA VAL A 11 12.74 -2.54 3.16
C VAL A 11 12.50 -4.04 3.38
N ILE A 12 12.36 -4.81 2.29
CA ILE A 12 12.18 -6.27 2.38
C ILE A 12 13.39 -6.91 3.09
N TYR A 13 14.61 -6.49 2.73
CA TYR A 13 15.83 -7.01 3.35
C TYR A 13 15.88 -6.74 4.87
N ILE A 14 15.66 -5.49 5.30
CA ILE A 14 15.67 -5.12 6.72
C ILE A 14 14.59 -5.88 7.49
N GLN A 15 13.36 -5.94 6.96
CA GLN A 15 12.26 -6.63 7.65
C GLN A 15 12.51 -8.14 7.77
N ARG A 16 13.10 -8.78 6.75
CA ARG A 16 13.51 -10.19 6.83
C ARG A 16 14.65 -10.40 7.83
N ARG A 17 15.62 -9.48 7.88
CA ARG A 17 16.73 -9.54 8.82
C ARG A 17 16.28 -9.41 10.27
N LEU A 18 15.35 -8.49 10.54
CA LEU A 18 14.73 -8.32 11.87
C LEU A 18 13.90 -9.56 12.25
N ALA A 19 13.15 -10.11 11.31
CA ALA A 19 12.35 -11.32 11.51
C ALA A 19 13.17 -12.61 11.75
N ASN A 20 14.42 -12.67 11.30
CA ASN A 20 15.32 -13.79 11.56
C ASN A 20 16.02 -13.70 12.93
N GLY A 21 15.92 -12.58 13.62
CA GLY A 21 16.52 -12.36 14.95
C GLY A 21 15.55 -12.50 16.13
N GLN A 22 14.24 -12.32 15.89
CA GLN A 22 13.14 -12.47 16.85
C GLN A 22 11.93 -13.08 16.12
N GLU A 23 11.50 -14.27 16.52
CA GLU A 23 10.28 -14.90 15.95
C GLU A 23 9.05 -14.00 16.15
N ASP A 24 8.98 -13.25 17.27
CA ASP A 24 7.89 -12.33 17.59
C ASP A 24 7.82 -11.10 16.68
N ALA A 25 8.96 -10.62 16.16
CA ALA A 25 8.98 -9.50 15.22
C ALA A 25 8.33 -9.87 13.88
N ARG A 26 8.42 -11.15 13.47
CA ARG A 26 7.75 -11.68 12.27
C ARG A 26 6.23 -11.87 12.47
N ALA A 27 5.78 -11.90 13.72
CA ALA A 27 4.41 -12.22 14.11
C ALA A 27 3.45 -11.01 14.09
N THR A 28 3.94 -9.76 13.99
CA THR A 28 3.01 -8.62 14.01
C THR A 28 2.28 -8.44 12.65
N PRO A 29 0.94 -8.26 12.66
CA PRO A 29 0.14 -7.96 11.47
C PRO A 29 0.73 -6.86 10.58
N THR A 30 1.17 -5.77 11.20
CA THR A 30 1.75 -4.62 10.51
C THR A 30 3.04 -4.98 9.75
N ASN A 31 3.92 -5.82 10.32
CA ASN A 31 5.18 -6.19 9.65
C ASN A 31 4.92 -7.06 8.42
N ARG A 32 3.97 -8.00 8.50
CA ARG A 32 3.56 -8.82 7.35
C ARG A 32 2.93 -7.99 6.23
N LEU A 33 2.04 -7.06 6.56
CA LEU A 33 1.45 -6.14 5.59
C LEU A 33 2.48 -5.18 4.98
N THR A 34 3.47 -4.75 5.77
CA THR A 34 4.59 -3.94 5.28
C THR A 34 5.42 -4.69 4.23
N ILE A 35 5.74 -5.97 4.47
CA ILE A 35 6.46 -6.80 3.49
C ILE A 35 5.60 -6.98 2.22
N CYS A 36 4.30 -7.19 2.38
CA CYS A 36 3.36 -7.30 1.25
C CYS A 36 3.37 -6.02 0.40
N LEU A 37 3.29 -4.84 1.04
CA LEU A 37 3.31 -3.55 0.36
C LEU A 37 4.64 -3.34 -0.37
N ALA A 38 5.77 -3.59 0.29
CA ALA A 38 7.09 -3.42 -0.32
C ALA A 38 7.30 -4.37 -1.50
N THR A 39 6.71 -5.58 -1.45
CA THR A 39 6.74 -6.53 -2.57
C THR A 39 5.91 -6.02 -3.74
N ALA A 40 4.69 -5.55 -3.50
CA ALA A 40 3.83 -4.98 -4.54
C ALA A 40 4.46 -3.73 -5.20
N ASP A 41 5.08 -2.86 -4.41
CA ASP A 41 5.76 -1.67 -4.89
C ASP A 41 7.03 -2.00 -5.67
N LEU A 42 7.82 -2.99 -5.22
CA LEU A 42 8.99 -3.48 -5.94
C LEU A 42 8.59 -4.04 -7.31
N LEU A 43 7.55 -4.87 -7.38
CA LEU A 43 7.06 -5.42 -8.65
C LEU A 43 6.53 -4.30 -9.56
N THR A 44 5.75 -3.36 -9.02
CA THR A 44 5.31 -2.17 -9.76
C THR A 44 6.50 -1.41 -10.33
N ALA A 45 7.53 -1.19 -9.51
CA ALA A 45 8.78 -0.56 -9.89
C ALA A 45 9.71 -1.46 -10.71
N ILE A 46 9.36 -2.70 -11.06
CA ILE A 46 10.09 -3.49 -12.07
C ILE A 46 9.34 -3.43 -13.38
N PHE A 47 8.02 -3.65 -13.35
CA PHE A 47 7.16 -3.65 -14.55
C PHE A 47 6.94 -2.26 -15.14
N LEU A 48 7.23 -1.20 -14.40
CA LEU A 48 7.21 0.17 -14.92
C LEU A 48 8.41 0.46 -15.84
N LEU A 49 9.43 -0.41 -15.89
CA LEU A 49 10.68 -0.14 -16.60
C LEU A 49 10.35 0.00 -18.08
N PRO A 50 10.96 0.94 -18.79
CA PRO A 50 10.79 1.07 -20.22
C PRO A 50 11.50 -0.09 -20.91
N PHE A 51 10.88 -1.27 -20.93
CA PHE A 51 11.35 -2.36 -21.78
C PHE A 51 11.12 -1.98 -23.25
N PRO A 52 12.08 -2.24 -24.14
CA PRO A 52 11.93 -1.98 -25.57
C PRO A 52 10.70 -2.72 -26.07
N ARG A 53 9.74 -1.96 -26.61
CA ARG A 53 8.51 -2.51 -27.17
C ARG A 53 8.74 -2.79 -28.65
N PHE A 54 8.24 -3.92 -29.13
CA PHE A 54 8.18 -4.15 -30.56
C PHE A 54 7.27 -3.09 -31.20
N GLY A 55 7.81 -2.33 -32.15
CA GLY A 55 7.05 -1.32 -32.89
C GLY A 55 6.12 -1.95 -33.93
N ASN A 56 6.44 -3.15 -34.41
CA ASN A 56 5.64 -3.94 -35.34
C ASN A 56 5.46 -5.34 -34.77
N VAL A 57 4.38 -5.54 -33.99
CA VAL A 57 4.02 -6.86 -33.46
C VAL A 57 3.41 -7.67 -34.60
N PRO A 58 3.85 -8.92 -34.86
CA PRO A 58 3.28 -9.72 -35.94
C PRO A 58 1.81 -10.06 -35.66
N ASN A 59 0.92 -9.96 -36.66
CA ASN A 59 -0.48 -10.33 -36.52
C ASN A 59 -0.66 -11.85 -36.58
N ASN A 60 -0.20 -12.54 -35.52
CA ASN A 60 -0.32 -13.98 -35.34
C ASN A 60 -0.52 -14.32 -33.85
N ALA A 61 -0.62 -15.61 -33.52
CA ALA A 61 -0.82 -16.05 -32.14
C ALA A 61 0.28 -15.56 -31.17
N ALA A 62 1.54 -15.48 -31.63
CA ALA A 62 2.65 -14.98 -30.80
C ALA A 62 2.54 -13.48 -30.54
N GLY A 63 2.10 -12.69 -31.53
CA GLY A 63 1.85 -11.26 -31.35
C GLY A 63 0.68 -10.98 -30.42
N ASN A 64 -0.42 -11.73 -30.53
CA ASN A 64 -1.52 -11.63 -29.58
C ASN A 64 -1.11 -12.02 -28.16
N LEU A 65 -0.29 -13.07 -28.00
CA LEU A 65 0.29 -13.44 -26.71
C LEU A 65 1.15 -12.31 -26.12
N TYR A 66 1.96 -11.65 -26.97
CA TYR A 66 2.73 -10.48 -26.57
C TYR A 66 1.82 -9.32 -26.13
N CYS A 67 0.77 -9.00 -26.88
CA CYS A 67 -0.16 -7.93 -26.51
C CYS A 67 -0.95 -8.25 -25.24
N HIS A 68 -1.31 -9.51 -25.02
CA HIS A 68 -1.95 -9.96 -23.78
C HIS A 68 -1.03 -9.85 -22.57
N ILE A 69 0.22 -10.31 -22.65
CA ILE A 69 1.11 -10.39 -21.48
C ILE A 69 1.87 -9.08 -21.26
N ILE A 70 2.52 -8.57 -22.31
CA ILE A 70 3.44 -7.43 -22.25
C ILE A 70 2.70 -6.13 -22.62
N GLY A 71 1.95 -6.13 -23.73
CA GLY A 71 1.26 -4.94 -24.24
C GLY A 71 0.17 -4.41 -23.31
N SER A 72 -0.53 -5.30 -22.61
CA SER A 72 -1.56 -4.97 -21.62
C SER A 72 -1.02 -4.27 -20.37
N ARG A 73 0.28 -4.44 -20.08
CA ARG A 73 0.91 -4.08 -18.80
C ARG A 73 0.18 -4.71 -17.61
N TYR A 74 -0.34 -5.93 -17.78
CA TYR A 74 -1.19 -6.61 -16.80
C TYR A 74 -0.53 -6.69 -15.42
N MET A 75 0.70 -7.24 -15.33
CA MET A 75 1.39 -7.39 -14.05
C MET A 75 1.76 -6.06 -13.38
N LEU A 76 1.98 -4.98 -14.15
CA LEU A 76 2.17 -3.65 -13.59
C LEU A 76 0.91 -3.20 -12.83
N TRP A 77 -0.24 -3.26 -13.49
CA TRP A 77 -1.49 -2.81 -12.89
C TRP A 77 -1.92 -3.70 -11.73
N VAL A 78 -1.74 -5.03 -11.83
CA VAL A 78 -1.99 -5.96 -10.72
C VAL A 78 -1.15 -5.60 -9.50
N SER A 79 0.16 -5.41 -9.69
CA SER A 79 1.09 -5.07 -8.59
C SER A 79 0.75 -3.70 -7.99
N PHE A 80 0.41 -2.73 -8.83
CA PHE A 80 0.01 -1.40 -8.38
C PHE A 80 -1.28 -1.45 -7.55
N ARG A 81 -2.29 -2.22 -7.99
CA ARG A 81 -3.55 -2.38 -7.23
C ARG A 81 -3.36 -3.18 -5.94
N ALA A 82 -2.50 -4.19 -5.94
CA ALA A 82 -2.11 -4.90 -4.71
C ALA A 82 -1.50 -3.94 -3.68
N SER A 83 -0.70 -2.94 -4.10
CA SER A 83 -0.17 -1.90 -3.22
C SER A 83 -1.29 -1.07 -2.58
N VAL A 84 -2.25 -0.58 -3.38
CA VAL A 84 -3.42 0.18 -2.89
C VAL A 84 -4.27 -0.63 -1.90
N TYR A 85 -4.55 -1.90 -2.22
CA TYR A 85 -5.30 -2.78 -1.31
C TYR A 85 -4.53 -3.07 -0.03
N THR A 86 -3.20 -3.17 -0.09
CA THR A 86 -2.37 -3.31 1.11
C THR A 86 -2.42 -2.06 1.97
N LEU A 87 -2.31 -0.85 1.39
CA LEU A 87 -2.48 0.41 2.12
C LEU A 87 -3.85 0.51 2.79
N THR A 88 -4.90 0.12 2.08
CA THR A 88 -6.27 0.06 2.62
C THR A 88 -6.35 -0.88 3.81
N THR A 89 -5.74 -2.06 3.69
CA THR A 89 -5.70 -3.08 4.76
C THR A 89 -4.92 -2.59 5.97
N ILE A 90 -3.80 -1.87 5.77
CA ILE A 90 -3.04 -1.25 6.85
C ILE A 90 -3.91 -0.19 7.56
N ALA A 91 -4.65 0.64 6.82
CA ALA A 91 -5.54 1.64 7.42
C ALA A 91 -6.64 1.00 8.30
N ILE A 92 -7.24 -0.10 7.82
CA ILE A 92 -8.23 -0.89 8.59
C ILE A 92 -7.59 -1.53 9.83
N GLU A 93 -6.42 -2.14 9.68
CA GLU A 93 -5.66 -2.76 10.78
C GLU A 93 -5.38 -1.74 11.90
N ARG A 94 -4.91 -0.55 11.52
CA ARG A 94 -4.68 0.56 12.46
C ARG A 94 -5.96 1.04 13.13
N PHE A 95 -7.03 1.17 12.37
CA PHE A 95 -8.32 1.58 12.90
C PHE A 95 -8.83 0.60 13.96
N TRP A 96 -8.78 -0.70 13.70
CA TRP A 96 -9.15 -1.69 14.71
C TRP A 96 -8.21 -1.68 15.92
N ALA A 97 -6.90 -1.55 15.72
CA ALA A 97 -5.93 -1.49 16.83
C ALA A 97 -6.18 -0.33 17.80
N VAL A 98 -6.66 0.81 17.29
CA VAL A 98 -6.89 2.02 18.08
C VAL A 98 -8.32 2.13 18.58
N VAL A 99 -9.31 1.95 17.71
CA VAL A 99 -10.73 2.20 18.01
C VAL A 99 -11.40 0.99 18.67
N TYR A 100 -10.93 -0.23 18.37
CA TYR A 100 -11.51 -1.47 18.89
C TYR A 100 -10.43 -2.43 19.44
N PRO A 101 -9.68 -2.03 20.49
CA PRO A 101 -8.50 -2.76 20.96
C PRO A 101 -8.81 -4.20 21.43
N PHE A 102 -9.98 -4.43 22.05
CA PHE A 102 -10.40 -5.77 22.47
C PHE A 102 -10.68 -6.70 21.28
N PHE A 103 -11.38 -6.20 20.25
CA PHE A 103 -11.62 -6.96 19.02
C PHE A 103 -10.29 -7.27 18.31
N TYR A 104 -9.40 -6.28 18.23
CA TYR A 104 -8.09 -6.44 17.62
C TYR A 104 -7.28 -7.57 18.26
N LYS A 105 -7.25 -7.64 19.61
CA LYS A 105 -6.52 -8.68 20.35
C LYS A 105 -7.06 -10.09 20.08
N VAL A 106 -8.38 -10.24 19.89
CA VAL A 106 -9.02 -11.56 19.72
C VAL A 106 -9.03 -12.02 18.25
N TRP A 107 -9.27 -11.12 17.29
CA TRP A 107 -9.59 -11.50 15.91
C TRP A 107 -8.48 -11.23 14.87
N VAL A 108 -7.59 -10.26 15.12
CA VAL A 108 -6.71 -9.72 14.06
C VAL A 108 -5.34 -10.42 13.98
N HIS A 109 -4.94 -11.18 15.02
CA HIS A 109 -3.55 -11.56 15.23
C HIS A 109 -2.90 -12.40 14.10
N ASN A 110 -3.58 -13.38 13.47
CA ASN A 110 -2.91 -14.21 12.44
C ASN A 110 -3.74 -14.63 11.23
N ASN A 111 -4.99 -15.07 11.45
CA ASN A 111 -5.84 -15.57 10.38
C ASN A 111 -6.28 -14.44 9.44
N TYR A 112 -6.72 -13.31 9.98
CA TYR A 112 -7.12 -12.13 9.20
C TYR A 112 -6.03 -11.71 8.20
N VAL A 113 -4.79 -11.53 8.66
CA VAL A 113 -3.69 -11.06 7.81
C VAL A 113 -3.33 -12.07 6.73
N LYS A 114 -3.44 -13.38 7.00
CA LYS A 114 -3.22 -14.44 6.00
C LYS A 114 -4.26 -14.35 4.88
N TYR A 115 -5.55 -14.27 5.24
CA TYR A 115 -6.63 -14.16 4.26
C TYR A 115 -6.59 -12.83 3.51
N ALA A 116 -6.29 -11.72 4.21
CA ALA A 116 -6.16 -10.41 3.61
C ALA A 116 -5.03 -10.37 2.56
N ILE A 117 -3.85 -10.92 2.86
CA ILE A 117 -2.75 -11.01 1.87
C ILE A 117 -3.19 -11.87 0.67
N GLY A 118 -3.86 -13.00 0.89
CA GLY A 118 -4.40 -13.81 -0.21
C GLY A 118 -5.34 -13.00 -1.11
N ALA A 119 -6.31 -12.28 -0.52
CA ALA A 119 -7.25 -11.43 -1.25
C ALA A 119 -6.57 -10.26 -1.98
N ILE A 120 -5.57 -9.62 -1.36
CA ILE A 120 -4.79 -8.52 -1.93
C ILE A 120 -4.15 -8.92 -3.28
N TRP A 121 -3.71 -10.16 -3.42
CA TRP A 121 -3.12 -10.65 -4.67
C TRP A 121 -4.16 -11.21 -5.64
N ILE A 122 -5.13 -11.99 -5.15
CA ILE A 122 -6.12 -12.68 -5.99
C ILE A 122 -7.12 -11.70 -6.61
N CYS A 123 -7.63 -10.73 -5.84
CA CYS A 123 -8.64 -9.78 -6.33
C CYS A 123 -8.17 -8.98 -7.55
N PRO A 124 -7.02 -8.28 -7.54
CA PRO A 124 -6.59 -7.51 -8.70
C PRO A 124 -6.21 -8.40 -9.89
N LEU A 125 -5.73 -9.64 -9.67
CA LEU A 125 -5.52 -10.61 -10.73
C LEU A 125 -6.83 -10.86 -11.49
N ILE A 126 -7.91 -11.19 -10.77
CA ILE A 126 -9.22 -11.49 -11.37
C ILE A 126 -9.83 -10.25 -12.02
N ILE A 127 -9.90 -9.13 -11.30
CA ILE A 127 -10.55 -7.89 -11.77
C ILE A 127 -9.92 -7.37 -13.07
N ARG A 128 -8.60 -7.55 -13.24
CA ARG A 128 -7.87 -7.06 -14.42
C ARG A 128 -7.78 -8.06 -15.57
N LEU A 129 -8.32 -9.28 -15.46
CA LEU A 129 -8.30 -10.25 -16.56
C LEU A 129 -8.85 -9.69 -17.88
N PRO A 130 -9.97 -8.94 -17.90
CA PRO A 130 -10.48 -8.36 -19.15
C PRO A 130 -9.48 -7.42 -19.83
N GLN A 131 -8.69 -6.65 -19.06
CA GLN A 131 -7.63 -5.78 -19.60
C GLN A 131 -6.57 -6.58 -20.37
N MET A 132 -6.30 -7.81 -19.91
CA MET A 132 -5.33 -8.72 -20.53
C MET A 132 -5.90 -9.30 -21.82
N THR A 133 -7.13 -9.83 -21.78
CA THR A 133 -7.74 -10.58 -22.88
C THR A 133 -8.33 -9.71 -23.98
N PHE A 134 -8.65 -8.44 -23.71
CA PHE A 134 -9.19 -7.51 -24.71
C PHE A 134 -8.11 -6.83 -25.56
N ARG A 135 -6.83 -7.22 -25.40
CA ARG A 135 -5.72 -6.65 -26.19
C ARG A 135 -5.52 -7.45 -27.47
N VAL A 136 -5.59 -6.79 -28.62
CA VAL A 136 -5.39 -7.43 -29.92
C VAL A 136 -4.35 -6.66 -30.74
N VAL A 137 -3.71 -7.34 -31.68
CA VAL A 137 -2.83 -6.73 -32.68
C VAL A 137 -3.69 -6.13 -33.80
N ASP A 138 -3.51 -4.84 -34.10
CA ASP A 138 -4.12 -4.20 -35.26
C ASP A 138 -3.33 -4.46 -36.56
N ASP A 139 -3.89 -4.09 -37.71
CA ASP A 139 -3.26 -4.29 -39.02
C ASP A 139 -1.92 -3.53 -39.18
N CYS A 140 -1.69 -2.52 -38.32
CA CYS A 140 -0.47 -1.73 -38.26
C CYS A 140 0.56 -2.29 -37.25
N GLY A 141 0.31 -3.45 -36.63
CA GLY A 141 1.20 -4.08 -35.67
C GLY A 141 1.20 -3.46 -34.27
N ASN A 142 0.17 -2.67 -33.90
CA ASN A 142 0.01 -2.08 -32.58
C ASN A 142 -0.90 -2.92 -31.68
N CYS A 143 -0.60 -2.93 -30.38
CA CYS A 143 -1.48 -3.52 -29.37
C CYS A 143 -2.61 -2.55 -28.97
N ILE A 144 -3.80 -2.73 -29.52
CA ILE A 144 -4.99 -1.93 -29.20
C ILE A 144 -5.91 -2.67 -28.21
N THR A 145 -6.79 -1.93 -27.52
CA THR A 145 -7.83 -2.54 -26.68
C THR A 145 -9.14 -2.60 -27.44
N GLN A 146 -9.65 -3.81 -27.66
CA GLN A 146 -10.93 -4.06 -28.32
C GLN A 146 -11.94 -4.57 -27.29
N TYR A 147 -12.81 -3.68 -26.84
CA TYR A 147 -13.91 -4.05 -25.95
C TYR A 147 -15.00 -4.80 -26.72
N PRO A 148 -15.63 -5.84 -26.16
CA PRO A 148 -16.69 -6.60 -26.83
C PRO A 148 -17.90 -5.74 -27.24
N SER A 149 -18.24 -4.74 -26.43
CA SER A 149 -19.30 -3.78 -26.72
C SER A 149 -19.05 -2.46 -25.98
N GLU A 150 -19.73 -1.40 -26.42
CA GLU A 150 -19.67 -0.10 -25.74
C GLU A 150 -20.22 -0.15 -24.32
N HIS A 151 -21.27 -0.94 -24.10
CA HIS A 151 -21.82 -1.17 -22.78
C HIS A 151 -20.80 -1.87 -21.86
N SER A 152 -20.14 -2.93 -22.35
CA SER A 152 -19.10 -3.64 -21.61
C SER A 152 -17.94 -2.71 -21.22
N ARG A 153 -17.53 -1.82 -22.12
CA ARG A 153 -16.47 -0.83 -21.87
C ARG A 153 -16.85 0.13 -20.75
N ALA A 154 -18.06 0.68 -20.78
CA ALA A 154 -18.55 1.60 -19.76
C ALA A 154 -18.66 0.89 -18.39
N VAL A 155 -19.31 -0.28 -18.35
CA VAL A 155 -19.48 -1.06 -17.12
C VAL A 155 -18.14 -1.43 -16.51
N TYR A 156 -17.21 -1.97 -17.31
CA TYR A 156 -15.88 -2.33 -16.84
C TYR A 156 -15.13 -1.11 -16.30
N GLY A 157 -15.17 0.01 -17.02
CA GLY A 157 -14.55 1.25 -16.57
C GLY A 157 -15.10 1.80 -15.27
N SER A 158 -16.43 1.80 -15.11
CA SER A 158 -17.10 2.22 -13.89
C SER A 158 -16.77 1.29 -12.72
N LEU A 159 -16.76 -0.03 -12.93
CA LEU A 159 -16.37 -0.99 -11.90
C LEU A 159 -14.92 -0.81 -11.45
N LEU A 160 -13.98 -0.60 -12.39
CA LEU A 160 -12.59 -0.30 -12.05
C LEU A 160 -12.48 0.97 -11.21
N PHE A 161 -13.17 2.04 -11.60
CA PHE A 161 -13.17 3.29 -10.84
C PHE A 161 -13.73 3.11 -9.42
N LEU A 162 -14.87 2.43 -9.30
CA LEU A 162 -15.54 2.21 -8.01
C LEU A 162 -14.71 1.33 -7.08
N ILE A 163 -14.24 0.18 -7.57
CA ILE A 163 -13.59 -0.85 -6.76
C ILE A 163 -12.12 -0.51 -6.50
N GLU A 164 -11.39 -0.04 -7.52
CA GLU A 164 -9.94 0.13 -7.41
C GLU A 164 -9.51 1.54 -6.99
N PHE A 165 -10.43 2.51 -6.96
CA PHE A 165 -10.14 3.88 -6.55
C PHE A 165 -11.11 4.41 -5.50
N LEU A 166 -12.40 4.53 -5.80
CA LEU A 166 -13.36 5.21 -4.91
C LEU A 166 -13.52 4.48 -3.57
N ALA A 167 -13.74 3.16 -3.58
CA ALA A 167 -13.89 2.37 -2.36
C ALA A 167 -12.63 2.41 -1.47
N PRO A 168 -11.41 2.13 -1.97
CA PRO A 168 -10.17 2.32 -1.21
C PRO A 168 -10.01 3.74 -0.65
N PHE A 169 -10.30 4.76 -1.46
CA PHE A 169 -10.21 6.16 -1.03
C PHE A 169 -11.13 6.46 0.15
N CYS A 170 -12.41 6.08 0.05
CA CYS A 170 -13.39 6.27 1.12
C CYS A 170 -12.99 5.51 2.39
N ILE A 171 -12.58 4.24 2.26
CA ILE A 171 -12.18 3.40 3.40
C ILE A 171 -10.96 3.99 4.11
N ILE A 172 -9.90 4.33 3.37
CA ILE A 172 -8.68 4.90 3.96
C ILE A 172 -9.00 6.23 4.65
N THR A 173 -9.76 7.10 4.00
CA THR A 173 -10.12 8.41 4.53
C THR A 173 -10.91 8.27 5.83
N TYR A 174 -11.98 7.46 5.81
CA TYR A 174 -12.83 7.22 6.97
C TYR A 174 -12.05 6.61 8.14
N THR A 175 -11.36 5.49 7.90
CA THR A 175 -10.62 4.77 8.95
C THR A 175 -9.52 5.64 9.55
N SER A 176 -8.80 6.40 8.72
CA SER A 176 -7.74 7.29 9.19
C SER A 176 -8.27 8.46 10.01
N ILE A 177 -9.36 9.13 9.57
CA ILE A 177 -9.99 10.21 10.34
C ILE A 177 -10.45 9.70 11.70
N ARG A 178 -11.15 8.55 11.74
CA ARG A 178 -11.62 7.96 13.00
C ARG A 178 -10.48 7.59 13.94
N THR A 179 -9.42 6.99 13.39
CA THR A 179 -8.19 6.68 14.16
C THR A 179 -7.58 7.95 14.75
N MET A 180 -7.53 9.04 13.97
CA MET A 180 -6.99 10.33 14.43
C MET A 180 -7.83 10.98 15.53
N CYS A 181 -9.16 10.96 15.40
CA CYS A 181 -10.07 11.47 16.41
C CYS A 181 -9.90 10.70 17.73
N GLU A 182 -9.83 9.38 17.67
CA GLU A 182 -9.71 8.54 18.87
C GLU A 182 -8.37 8.73 19.59
N LEU A 183 -7.26 8.80 18.82
CA LEU A 183 -5.94 9.10 19.39
C LEU A 183 -5.91 10.48 20.05
N SER A 184 -6.61 11.46 19.50
CA SER A 184 -6.68 12.81 20.07
C SER A 184 -7.49 12.84 21.37
N ARG A 185 -8.57 12.03 21.45
CA ARG A 185 -9.39 11.87 22.66
C ARG A 185 -8.60 11.31 23.84
N HIS A 186 -7.76 10.30 23.60
CA HIS A 186 -6.96 9.68 24.67
C HIS A 186 -5.91 10.64 25.26
N THR A 187 -5.29 11.49 24.42
CA THR A 187 -4.34 12.51 24.90
C THR A 187 -5.00 13.59 25.77
N SER A 188 -6.30 13.86 25.58
CA SER A 188 -7.05 14.83 26.39
C SER A 188 -7.49 14.30 27.75
N ILE A 189 -7.74 12.99 27.87
CA ILE A 189 -8.24 12.36 29.11
C ILE A 189 -7.10 12.12 30.12
N ASP A 190 -5.90 11.78 29.66
CA ASP A 190 -4.71 11.57 30.50
C ASP A 190 -4.14 12.88 31.13
N GLY A 191 -4.82 14.01 30.96
CA GLY A 191 -4.47 15.31 31.55
C GLY A 191 -4.75 15.43 33.07
N GLY A 192 -5.68 14.65 33.62
CA GLY A 192 -6.28 14.90 34.95
C GLY A 192 -5.82 14.05 36.14
N GLY A 193 -5.01 13.00 35.96
CA GLY A 193 -4.69 12.03 37.03
C GLY A 193 -3.29 12.16 37.66
N SER A 194 -3.24 12.32 38.99
CA SER A 194 -2.04 12.47 39.84
C SER A 194 -1.36 11.12 40.18
N SER A 195 -0.87 10.39 39.17
CA SER A 195 -0.09 9.16 39.40
C SER A 195 1.18 9.11 38.54
N GLY A 196 2.35 8.94 39.18
CA GLY A 196 3.63 8.54 38.58
C GLY A 196 4.17 9.40 37.43
N GLN A 197 4.86 10.51 37.75
CA GLN A 197 5.37 11.48 36.76
C GLN A 197 6.31 10.88 35.69
N ARG A 198 7.09 9.84 36.02
CA ARG A 198 7.99 9.14 35.07
C ARG A 198 7.25 8.21 34.11
N THR A 199 6.36 7.37 34.61
CA THR A 199 5.55 6.42 33.81
C THR A 199 4.54 7.16 32.92
N ARG A 200 3.97 8.27 33.41
CA ARG A 200 3.08 9.17 32.64
C ARG A 200 3.81 9.86 31.48
N ASN A 201 5.06 10.27 31.67
CA ASN A 201 5.85 10.90 30.60
C ASN A 201 6.21 9.90 29.48
N GLU A 202 6.44 8.64 29.81
CA GLU A 202 6.75 7.59 28.83
C GLU A 202 5.51 7.15 28.03
N SER A 203 4.37 6.93 28.70
CA SER A 203 3.09 6.61 28.03
C SER A 203 2.61 7.73 27.13
N THR A 204 2.72 8.99 27.57
CA THR A 204 2.38 10.17 26.77
C THR A 204 3.29 10.29 25.54
N ARG A 205 4.60 10.07 25.69
CA ARG A 205 5.54 10.07 24.55
C ARG A 205 5.20 8.98 23.54
N LEU A 206 4.82 7.78 23.99
CA LEU A 206 4.42 6.68 23.12
C LEU A 206 3.12 7.00 22.36
N GLN A 207 2.13 7.61 23.01
CA GLN A 207 0.89 8.07 22.37
C GLN A 207 1.16 9.16 21.32
N LEU A 208 1.99 10.16 21.64
CA LEU A 208 2.40 11.20 20.70
C LEU A 208 3.12 10.64 19.48
N LEU A 209 3.97 9.62 19.67
CA LEU A 209 4.60 8.89 18.58
C LEU A 209 3.54 8.21 17.71
N LYS A 210 2.64 7.40 18.29
CA LYS A 210 1.55 6.73 17.55
C LYS A 210 0.70 7.72 16.74
N ARG A 211 0.37 8.88 17.33
CA ARG A 211 -0.35 9.97 16.67
C ARG A 211 0.44 10.54 15.49
N ARG A 212 1.72 10.87 15.67
CA ARG A 212 2.58 11.37 14.59
C ARG A 212 2.68 10.38 13.43
N LEU A 213 2.82 9.09 13.73
CA LEU A 213 2.88 8.03 12.72
C LEU A 213 1.56 7.93 11.95
N THR A 214 0.42 8.00 12.65
CA THR A 214 -0.92 7.97 12.05
C THR A 214 -1.16 9.18 11.15
N ILE A 215 -0.83 10.39 11.61
CA ILE A 215 -0.97 11.63 10.82
C ILE A 215 -0.15 11.57 9.53
N MET A 216 1.09 11.10 9.64
CA MET A 216 1.96 10.98 8.49
C MET A 216 1.47 9.91 7.52
N PHE A 217 0.98 8.77 8.01
CA PHE A 217 0.35 7.74 7.18
C PHE A 217 -0.88 8.29 6.45
N PHE A 218 -1.75 9.04 7.15
CA PHE A 218 -2.92 9.70 6.57
C PHE A 218 -2.53 10.71 5.48
N SER A 219 -1.60 11.62 5.79
CA SER A 219 -1.11 12.64 4.86
C SER A 219 -0.56 12.01 3.57
N ILE A 220 0.19 10.92 3.72
CA ILE A 220 0.73 10.15 2.59
C ILE A 220 -0.39 9.51 1.76
N CYS A 221 -1.35 8.85 2.39
CA CYS A 221 -2.44 8.19 1.67
C CYS A 221 -3.33 9.20 0.93
N VAL A 222 -3.64 10.33 1.56
CA VAL A 222 -4.41 11.42 0.92
C VAL A 222 -3.63 12.01 -0.25
N SER A 223 -2.33 12.28 -0.07
CA SER A 223 -1.48 12.78 -1.16
C SER A 223 -1.46 11.79 -2.32
N PHE A 224 -1.27 10.51 -2.06
CA PHE A 224 -1.38 9.45 -3.06
C PHE A 224 -2.70 9.53 -3.83
N MET A 225 -3.82 9.56 -3.13
CA MET A 225 -5.13 9.54 -3.77
C MET A 225 -5.41 10.81 -4.58
N LEU A 226 -5.06 12.00 -4.06
CA LEU A 226 -5.22 13.27 -4.78
C LEU A 226 -4.41 13.32 -6.08
N LEU A 227 -3.18 12.79 -6.07
CA LEU A 227 -2.32 12.74 -7.25
C LEU A 227 -2.80 11.71 -8.28
N TRP A 228 -3.57 10.71 -7.86
CA TRP A 228 -4.21 9.73 -8.76
C TRP A 228 -5.60 10.17 -9.25
N THR A 229 -6.32 11.07 -8.56
CA THR A 229 -7.67 11.50 -8.93
C THR A 229 -7.81 11.97 -10.39
N PRO A 230 -6.93 12.84 -10.94
CA PRO A 230 -7.08 13.32 -12.31
C PRO A 230 -7.00 12.18 -13.33
N ASP A 231 -6.10 11.23 -13.10
CA ASP A 231 -5.93 10.04 -13.95
C ASP A 231 -7.15 9.12 -13.87
N GLN A 232 -7.63 8.83 -12.66
CA GLN A 232 -8.76 7.92 -12.45
C GLN A 232 -10.09 8.51 -12.97
N LEU A 233 -10.29 9.82 -12.83
CA LEU A 233 -11.44 10.49 -13.41
C LEU A 233 -11.33 10.55 -14.94
N GLY A 234 -10.14 10.86 -15.46
CA GLY A 234 -9.87 10.89 -16.90
C GLY A 234 -10.13 9.54 -17.57
N ILE A 235 -9.63 8.44 -17.01
CA ILE A 235 -9.86 7.10 -17.58
C ILE A 235 -11.33 6.66 -17.46
N LEU A 236 -12.04 7.07 -16.40
CA LEU A 236 -13.49 6.85 -16.29
C LEU A 236 -14.23 7.58 -17.41
N LEU A 237 -13.95 8.88 -17.60
CA LEU A 237 -14.58 9.68 -18.64
C LEU A 237 -14.25 9.17 -20.05
N TYR A 238 -13.02 8.67 -20.26
CA TYR A 238 -12.66 7.93 -21.47
C TYR A 238 -13.56 6.70 -21.64
N HIS A 239 -13.71 5.85 -20.61
CA HIS A 239 -14.60 4.69 -20.62
C HIS A 239 -16.09 5.04 -20.80
N LEU A 240 -16.51 6.27 -20.52
CA LEU A 240 -17.88 6.75 -20.75
C LEU A 240 -18.12 7.45 -22.10
N ARG A 241 -17.11 7.50 -23.00
CA ARG A 241 -17.13 8.29 -24.27
C ARG A 241 -17.26 9.80 -24.08
N VAL A 242 -17.04 10.32 -22.88
CA VAL A 242 -17.01 11.77 -22.65
C VAL A 242 -15.72 12.37 -23.20
N LEU A 243 -14.61 11.64 -23.06
CA LEU A 243 -13.31 12.06 -23.61
C LEU A 243 -13.01 11.39 -24.96
N PRO A 244 -12.24 12.08 -25.85
CA PRO A 244 -11.83 11.56 -27.14
C PRO A 244 -11.03 10.23 -27.08
N ARG A 245 -11.01 9.49 -28.20
CA ARG A 245 -10.30 8.19 -28.29
C ARG A 245 -8.79 8.31 -28.11
N ASP A 246 -8.22 9.46 -28.48
CA ASP A 246 -6.81 9.80 -28.35
C ASP A 246 -6.44 10.33 -26.95
N TYR A 247 -7.38 10.39 -26.00
CA TYR A 247 -7.11 10.82 -24.62
C TYR A 247 -5.93 10.08 -23.97
N PRO A 248 -5.81 8.74 -24.03
CA PRO A 248 -4.67 8.02 -23.46
C PRO A 248 -3.33 8.30 -24.16
N SER A 249 -3.34 8.89 -25.36
CA SER A 249 -2.14 9.35 -26.06
C SER A 249 -1.74 10.79 -25.73
N THR A 250 -2.62 11.58 -25.11
CA THR A 250 -2.34 12.99 -24.79
C THR A 250 -1.15 13.16 -23.84
N ALA A 251 -0.44 14.28 -23.99
CA ALA A 251 0.65 14.65 -23.08
C ALA A 251 0.15 14.82 -21.64
N PHE A 252 -1.06 15.37 -21.46
CA PHE A 252 -1.69 15.55 -20.16
C PHE A 252 -1.81 14.20 -19.40
N TYR A 253 -2.47 13.21 -20.00
CA TYR A 253 -2.62 11.88 -19.40
C TYR A 253 -1.25 11.25 -19.07
N ARG A 254 -0.31 11.32 -20.00
CA ARG A 254 1.04 10.77 -19.80
C ARG A 254 1.78 11.43 -18.64
N ILE A 255 1.74 12.77 -18.55
CA ILE A 255 2.41 13.52 -17.49
C ILE A 255 1.76 13.24 -16.14
N SER A 256 0.42 13.29 -16.05
CA SER A 256 -0.33 12.97 -14.83
C SER A 256 0.01 11.57 -14.32
N LEU A 257 0.05 10.58 -15.22
CA LEU A 257 0.38 9.20 -14.87
C LEU A 257 1.82 9.07 -14.35
N GLN A 258 2.80 9.76 -14.97
CA GLN A 258 4.19 9.74 -14.51
C GLN A 258 4.34 10.38 -13.13
N ILE A 259 3.70 11.52 -12.90
CA ILE A 259 3.70 12.19 -11.59
C ILE A 259 3.11 11.25 -10.51
N ALA A 260 1.99 10.60 -10.81
CA ALA A 260 1.34 9.69 -9.87
C ALA A 260 2.21 8.47 -9.52
N PHE A 261 2.91 7.89 -10.51
CA PHE A 261 3.88 6.82 -10.26
C PHE A 261 5.14 7.29 -9.53
N LEU A 262 5.62 8.52 -9.78
CA LEU A 262 6.75 9.11 -9.04
C LEU A 262 6.38 9.31 -7.57
N ASN A 263 5.18 9.79 -7.30
CA ASN A 263 4.66 9.91 -5.94
C ASN A 263 4.60 8.55 -5.24
N ALA A 264 4.09 7.52 -5.91
CA ALA A 264 4.07 6.15 -5.37
C ALA A 264 5.49 5.62 -5.06
N ALA A 265 6.42 5.80 -6.01
CA ALA A 265 7.78 5.27 -5.90
C ALA A 265 8.63 5.95 -4.81
N THR A 266 8.30 7.20 -4.45
CA THR A 266 9.06 7.98 -3.46
C THR A 266 8.42 7.94 -2.08
N THR A 267 7.10 7.87 -2.01
CA THR A 267 6.37 8.06 -0.77
C THR A 267 6.22 6.75 0.03
N ASN A 268 6.16 5.60 -0.63
CA ASN A 268 6.03 4.32 0.06
C ASN A 268 7.29 3.95 0.89
N PRO A 269 8.54 4.13 0.40
CA PRO A 269 9.76 4.04 1.23
C PRO A 269 9.77 4.98 2.45
N VAL A 270 9.16 6.16 2.31
CA VAL A 270 9.02 7.15 3.38
C VAL A 270 8.03 6.67 4.46
N ILE A 271 6.95 5.97 4.09
CA ILE A 271 6.07 5.30 5.06
C ILE A 271 6.88 4.33 5.93
N TYR A 272 7.71 3.46 5.36
CA TYR A 272 8.43 2.46 6.16
C TYR A 272 9.51 3.06 7.05
N SER A 273 10.30 3.98 6.48
CA SER A 273 11.36 4.69 7.22
C SER A 273 10.81 5.53 8.36
N LEU A 274 9.57 5.98 8.27
CA LEU A 274 9.00 6.82 9.29
C LEU A 274 8.02 6.10 10.23
N CYS A 275 7.25 5.10 9.78
CA CYS A 275 6.23 4.38 10.55
C CYS A 275 6.76 3.20 11.37
N LEU A 276 7.98 2.71 11.13
CA LEU A 276 8.55 1.59 11.88
C LEU A 276 9.71 2.07 12.76
N PRO A 277 9.50 2.24 14.08
CA PRO A 277 10.57 2.56 15.03
C PRO A 277 11.72 1.56 14.95
N ASN A 278 11.41 0.28 14.74
CA ASN A 278 12.39 -0.80 14.61
C ASN A 278 13.20 -0.66 13.32
N PHE A 279 12.61 -0.15 12.24
CA PHE A 279 13.32 0.13 10.98
C PHE A 279 14.26 1.32 11.12
N ARG A 280 13.85 2.39 11.81
CA ARG A 280 14.74 3.53 12.12
C ARG A 280 15.94 3.11 12.97
N ARG A 281 15.73 2.24 13.97
CA ARG A 281 16.81 1.67 14.79
C ARG A 281 17.71 0.77 13.95
N ALA A 282 17.14 -0.12 13.13
CA ALA A 282 17.92 -0.98 12.23
C ALA A 282 18.78 -0.18 11.24
N ILE A 283 18.27 0.92 10.68
CA ILE A 283 19.06 1.85 9.85
C ILE A 283 20.19 2.47 10.68
N LYS A 284 19.89 2.94 11.89
CA LYS A 284 20.88 3.55 12.78
C LYS A 284 21.99 2.56 13.16
N ASP A 285 21.64 1.32 13.45
CA ASP A 285 22.58 0.25 13.81
C ASP A 285 23.43 -0.17 12.61
N LEU A 286 22.84 -0.25 11.41
CA LEU A 286 23.59 -0.48 10.16
C LEU A 286 24.58 0.65 9.86
N LEU A 287 24.14 1.91 9.98
CA LEU A 287 24.97 3.08 9.71
C LEU A 287 26.08 3.27 10.74
N MET A 288 25.87 2.82 11.99
CA MET A 288 26.88 2.87 13.04
C MET A 288 27.78 1.63 13.09
N CYS A 289 27.65 0.69 12.15
CA CYS A 289 28.37 -0.60 12.14
C CYS A 289 28.33 -1.32 13.50
N ARG A 290 27.29 -1.07 14.31
CA ARG A 290 27.08 -1.78 15.56
C ARG A 290 26.32 -3.05 15.22
N GLY A 291 26.81 -4.20 15.70
CA GLY A 291 25.95 -5.38 15.78
C GLY A 291 24.67 -4.98 16.52
N ILE A 292 23.50 -5.28 15.93
CA ILE A 292 22.20 -4.97 16.56
C ILE A 292 22.22 -5.61 17.95
N ASP A 293 22.20 -4.79 19.00
CA ASP A 293 22.32 -5.24 20.39
C ASP A 293 21.00 -5.90 20.81
N ARG A 294 20.95 -7.23 20.69
CA ARG A 294 19.79 -8.10 20.91
C ARG A 294 19.27 -8.10 22.35
N SER A 295 20.00 -7.50 23.28
CA SER A 295 19.80 -7.60 24.73
C SER A 295 18.79 -6.59 25.29
N ARG A 296 18.49 -5.50 24.56
CA ARG A 296 17.74 -4.34 25.10
C ARG A 296 16.27 -4.23 24.67
N GLU A 297 15.79 -5.04 23.73
CA GLU A 297 14.37 -5.03 23.33
C GLU A 297 13.47 -5.86 24.25
N SER A 298 14.00 -6.88 24.93
CA SER A 298 13.23 -7.67 25.91
C SER A 298 12.64 -6.80 27.03
N ILE A 299 13.29 -5.69 27.39
CA ILE A 299 12.82 -4.73 28.40
C ILE A 299 11.54 -3.98 27.95
N MET A 300 11.32 -3.81 26.63
CA MET A 300 10.16 -3.08 26.09
C MET A 300 8.93 -3.99 25.88
N ASP A 301 9.13 -5.28 25.63
CA ASP A 301 8.04 -6.27 25.60
C ASP A 301 7.56 -6.65 27.01
N LEU A 302 8.46 -6.67 28.00
CA LEU A 302 8.13 -6.85 29.43
C LEU A 302 7.31 -5.69 30.02
N THR A 303 7.39 -4.48 29.44
CA THR A 303 6.57 -3.34 29.85
C THR A 303 5.19 -3.32 29.19
N THR A 304 4.96 -4.16 28.17
CA THR A 304 3.65 -4.28 27.50
C THR A 304 2.81 -5.42 28.08
N THR A 305 3.41 -6.34 28.84
CA THR A 305 2.76 -7.51 29.44
C THR A 305 2.42 -7.38 30.93
N SER A 306 2.88 -6.35 31.63
CA SER A 306 2.57 -6.13 33.05
C SER A 306 1.34 -5.23 33.29
N VAL A 307 0.17 -5.72 32.89
CA VAL A 307 -1.10 -5.31 33.53
C VAL A 307 -1.79 -6.59 34.00
N THR A 308 -1.34 -7.12 35.13
CA THR A 308 -2.11 -8.07 35.94
C THR A 308 -3.18 -7.30 36.71
N PRO A 309 -4.46 -7.72 36.73
CA PRO A 309 -5.41 -7.22 37.70
C PRO A 309 -5.03 -7.80 39.07
N SER A 310 -4.74 -6.95 40.05
CA SER A 310 -4.74 -7.34 41.45
C SER A 310 -6.16 -7.68 41.86
N SER A 311 -6.35 -8.92 42.32
CA SER A 311 -7.52 -9.38 43.04
C SER A 311 -7.81 -8.51 44.27
N ALA A 312 -9.06 -8.08 44.38
CA ALA A 312 -9.77 -7.82 45.64
C ALA A 312 -11.23 -8.23 45.44
#